data_AF-A0A956J9G6-F1
#
_entry.id   AF-A0A956J9G6-F1
#
_cell.length_a   1.000
_cell.length_b   1.000
_cell.length_c   1.000
_cell.angle_alpha   90.00
_cell.angle_beta   90.00
_cell.angle_gamma   90.00
#
_symmetry.space_group_name_H-M   'P 1'
#
loop_
_entity.id
_entity.type
_entity.pdbx_description
1 polymer ?
#
loop_
_entity_poly.entity_id
_entity_poly.type
_entity_poly.pdbx_seq_one_letter_code
_entity_poly.pdbx_strand_id
1 'polypeptide(L)'
;MAKVDLHLENETELDIEVRAYVEHPRHAPEELALGNIPADGERAETDIPARRGGSIAVRAFHLGQQVFQWRHTISSYNEVFTVSISLQKGQQIQDPDDALSLINSVFGNLGSGKGLGPIGLENALQTTLGSLVVLNEDGSTSYELSPRSFSSEVRLEDFKYFQMESSKHVEVTGEVGANFGAALGVLAKLGLDVTGSAVYRVAWDMQSFGPYKKPEEPGWSVAEAMTKLPPEQVQAIDTALANNPGSKLLYVNRIFAIESAAFSVLRASKNQGKFDFGSNFFNGGAYWSFENSYQEVKSMSQVVINASGIELRSHDRGKGLTDRLRVTRDHSPGAIPADLPEVFVDDRALSPRARR
;
A
#
# COMPACT_ATOMS: atom_id res chain seq x y z
N MET A 1 33.40 45.50 1.09
CA MET A 1 33.11 44.34 1.95
C MET A 1 31.61 44.36 2.10
N ALA A 2 30.92 43.25 1.81
CA ALA A 2 29.47 43.22 1.95
C ALA A 2 29.11 43.21 3.43
N LYS A 3 27.94 43.76 3.76
CA LYS A 3 27.38 43.75 5.12
C LYS A 3 26.07 42.97 5.10
N VAL A 4 25.84 42.19 6.13
CA VAL A 4 24.66 41.32 6.20
C VAL A 4 23.90 41.60 7.46
N ASP A 5 22.62 41.91 7.28
CA ASP A 5 21.67 42.02 8.37
C ASP A 5 20.87 40.72 8.40
N LEU A 6 21.09 39.91 9.42
CA LEU A 6 20.44 38.62 9.61
C LEU A 6 19.31 38.77 10.64
N HIS A 7 18.09 38.50 10.22
CA HIS A 7 16.92 38.38 11.09
C HIS A 7 16.51 36.91 11.17
N LEU A 8 16.34 36.40 12.38
CA LEU A 8 15.97 35.04 12.71
C LEU A 8 14.71 35.08 13.56
N GLU A 9 13.73 34.27 13.22
CA GLU A 9 12.50 34.08 13.98
C GLU A 9 12.39 32.59 14.30
N ASN A 10 12.15 32.23 15.55
CA ASN A 10 11.99 30.85 15.99
C ASN A 10 10.52 30.52 16.17
N GLU A 11 9.84 30.14 15.10
CA GLU A 11 8.45 29.68 15.14
C GLU A 11 8.31 28.22 15.60
N THR A 12 9.21 27.74 16.46
CA THR A 12 9.09 26.42 17.09
C THR A 12 8.70 26.55 18.56
N GLU A 13 8.12 25.48 19.12
CA GLU A 13 7.77 25.38 20.55
C GLU A 13 9.00 25.12 21.45
N LEU A 14 10.21 25.12 20.89
CA LEU A 14 11.44 24.70 21.56
C LEU A 14 12.52 25.79 21.46
N ASP A 15 13.40 25.84 22.45
CA ASP A 15 14.59 26.66 22.36
C ASP A 15 15.58 26.06 21.34
N ILE A 16 16.08 26.92 20.45
CA ILE A 16 16.98 26.53 19.38
C ILE A 16 18.30 27.31 19.49
N GLU A 17 19.42 26.60 19.58
CA GLU A 17 20.76 27.20 19.50
C GLU A 17 21.09 27.52 18.04
N VAL A 18 21.42 28.77 17.73
CA VAL A 18 21.76 29.18 16.36
C VAL A 18 23.22 29.63 16.26
N ARG A 19 23.87 29.20 15.19
CA ARG A 19 25.24 29.57 14.82
C ARG A 19 25.28 30.02 13.38
N ALA A 20 25.83 31.20 13.12
CA ALA A 20 26.15 31.64 11.77
C ALA A 20 27.64 31.42 11.46
N TYR A 21 27.98 31.26 10.20
CA TYR A 21 29.33 31.04 9.71
C TYR A 21 29.56 31.94 8.50
N VAL A 22 30.62 32.74 8.55
CA VAL A 22 31.12 33.48 7.39
C VAL A 22 32.23 32.63 6.76
N GLU A 23 31.95 32.09 5.59
CA GLU A 23 32.83 31.17 4.87
C GLU A 23 33.45 31.88 3.67
N HIS A 24 34.74 31.66 3.40
CA HIS A 24 35.39 32.15 2.19
C HIS A 24 36.43 31.14 1.70
N PRO A 25 36.55 30.85 0.38
CA PRO A 25 37.43 29.79 -0.12
C PRO A 25 38.92 29.92 0.24
N ARG A 26 39.35 31.11 0.66
CA ARG A 26 40.75 31.44 1.00
C ARG A 26 41.00 31.65 2.49
N HIS A 27 39.98 31.51 3.33
CA HIS A 27 40.06 31.77 4.76
C HIS A 27 39.36 30.66 5.54
N ALA A 28 39.77 30.45 6.79
CA ALA A 28 39.03 29.57 7.68
C ALA A 28 37.61 30.15 7.90
N PRO A 29 36.57 29.30 8.03
CA PRO A 29 35.24 29.76 8.42
C PRO A 29 35.29 30.50 9.75
N GLU A 30 34.65 31.65 9.81
CA GLU A 30 34.47 32.43 11.03
C GLU A 30 33.10 32.13 11.61
N GLU A 31 33.05 31.60 12.83
CA GLU A 31 31.80 31.31 13.54
C GLU A 31 31.30 32.54 14.29
N LEU A 32 30.02 32.82 14.13
CA LEU A 32 29.26 33.84 14.84
C LEU A 32 28.23 33.09 15.70
N ALA A 33 28.52 32.97 16.99
CA ALA A 33 27.59 32.38 17.94
C ALA A 33 26.41 33.34 18.16
N LEU A 34 25.24 33.01 17.59
CA LEU A 34 24.02 33.80 17.75
C LEU A 34 23.27 33.43 19.04
N GLY A 35 23.62 32.29 19.64
CA GLY A 35 23.10 31.83 20.92
C GLY A 35 21.75 31.14 20.79
N ASN A 36 21.07 30.96 21.92
CA ASN A 36 19.74 30.36 21.94
C ASN A 36 18.68 31.39 21.58
N ILE A 37 17.82 31.05 20.63
CA ILE A 37 16.57 31.76 20.35
C ILE A 37 15.46 30.97 21.07
N PRO A 38 14.76 31.58 22.04
CA PRO A 38 13.67 30.91 22.75
C PRO A 38 12.51 30.58 21.81
N ALA A 39 11.62 29.67 22.22
CA ALA A 39 10.38 29.38 21.49
C ALA A 39 9.61 30.68 21.17
N ASP A 40 9.10 30.80 19.94
CA ASP A 40 8.46 32.00 19.36
C ASP A 40 9.31 33.29 19.45
N GLY A 41 10.62 33.14 19.66
CA GLY A 41 11.55 34.24 19.86
C GLY A 41 12.17 34.74 18.56
N GLU A 42 12.67 35.98 18.59
CA GLU A 42 13.37 36.58 17.45
C GLU A 42 14.80 36.94 17.82
N ARG A 43 15.67 36.97 16.81
CA ARG A 43 17.06 37.40 16.92
C ARG A 43 17.47 38.14 15.66
N ALA A 44 17.96 39.37 15.82
CA ALA A 44 18.58 40.11 14.73
C ALA A 44 20.07 40.31 15.02
N GLU A 45 20.91 40.16 14.00
CA GLU A 45 22.33 40.49 14.02
C GLU A 45 22.63 41.33 12.78
N THR A 46 23.17 42.52 12.95
CA THR A 46 23.40 43.47 11.86
C THR A 46 24.87 43.61 11.53
N ASP A 47 25.15 44.12 10.33
CA ASP A 47 26.51 44.48 9.89
C ASP A 47 27.53 43.31 9.88
N ILE A 48 27.07 42.07 9.72
CA ILE A 48 27.96 40.90 9.64
C ILE A 48 28.90 41.07 8.42
N PRO A 49 30.22 41.09 8.62
CA PRO A 49 31.15 41.46 7.57
C PRO A 49 31.45 40.26 6.66
N ALA A 50 31.22 40.41 5.35
CA ALA A 50 31.35 39.29 4.44
C ALA A 50 32.05 39.64 3.10
N ARG A 51 32.74 38.65 2.51
CA ARG A 51 33.61 38.83 1.34
C ARG A 51 32.95 38.28 0.08
N ARG A 52 33.12 38.98 -1.06
CA ARG A 52 32.68 38.49 -2.38
C ARG A 52 33.32 37.14 -2.69
N GLY A 53 32.51 36.22 -3.21
CA GLY A 53 32.91 34.84 -3.48
C GLY A 53 32.98 33.97 -2.23
N GLY A 54 32.65 34.52 -1.06
CA GLY A 54 32.34 33.77 0.16
C GLY A 54 30.84 33.49 0.30
N SER A 55 30.46 32.91 1.42
CA SER A 55 29.08 32.62 1.78
C SER A 55 28.81 32.91 3.25
N ILE A 56 27.56 33.20 3.59
CA ILE A 56 27.06 33.09 4.95
C ILE A 56 26.26 31.81 5.06
N ALA A 57 26.52 31.02 6.08
CA ALA A 57 25.71 29.87 6.44
C ALA A 57 25.13 30.05 7.85
N VAL A 58 23.86 29.70 8.05
CA VAL A 58 23.23 29.65 9.38
C VAL A 58 22.90 28.21 9.68
N ARG A 59 23.20 27.74 10.88
CA ARG A 59 22.88 26.40 11.37
C ARG A 59 22.17 26.52 12.71
N ALA A 60 21.11 25.75 12.90
CA ALA A 60 20.38 25.71 14.16
C ALA A 60 20.45 24.31 14.77
N PHE A 61 20.51 24.24 16.09
CA PHE A 61 20.72 23.04 16.88
C PHE A 61 19.70 22.94 18.01
N HIS A 62 19.22 21.74 18.28
CA HIS A 62 18.42 21.43 19.45
C HIS A 62 19.08 20.25 20.19
N LEU A 63 19.37 20.41 21.48
CA LEU A 63 20.07 19.41 22.29
C LEU A 63 21.38 18.91 21.64
N GLY A 64 22.12 19.81 20.99
CA GLY A 64 23.38 19.51 20.30
C GLY A 64 23.25 18.81 18.94
N GLN A 65 22.04 18.50 18.47
CA GLN A 65 21.79 17.97 17.13
C GLN A 65 21.44 19.11 16.17
N GLN A 66 22.07 19.14 14.99
CA GLN A 66 21.74 20.12 13.95
C GLN A 66 20.35 19.82 13.37
N VAL A 67 19.42 20.77 13.51
CA VAL A 67 18.04 20.67 13.02
C VAL A 67 17.75 21.56 11.81
N PHE A 68 18.62 22.55 11.55
CA PHE A 68 18.43 23.49 10.44
C PHE A 68 19.77 23.90 9.83
N GLN A 69 19.80 24.14 8.51
CA GLN A 69 20.93 24.78 7.83
C GLN A 69 20.44 25.61 6.65
N TRP A 70 20.99 26.82 6.52
CA TRP A 70 20.79 27.75 5.42
C TRP A 70 22.14 28.27 4.94
N ARG A 71 22.27 28.58 3.65
CA ARG A 71 23.49 29.19 3.09
C ARG A 71 23.14 30.15 1.95
N HIS A 72 23.85 31.28 1.90
CA HIS A 72 23.79 32.25 0.80
C HIS A 72 25.19 32.63 0.33
N THR A 73 25.38 32.69 -0.99
CA THR A 73 26.67 33.04 -1.61
C THR A 73 26.68 34.51 -1.99
N ILE A 74 27.76 35.21 -1.65
CA ILE A 74 27.87 36.67 -1.82
C ILE A 74 28.46 36.98 -3.19
N SER A 75 27.64 37.55 -4.06
CA SER A 75 27.98 37.82 -5.46
C SER A 75 28.60 39.21 -5.69
N SER A 76 28.32 40.20 -4.84
CA SER A 76 28.71 41.62 -5.02
C SER A 76 29.47 42.22 -3.80
N TYR A 77 30.15 43.37 -3.97
CA TYR A 77 31.01 43.99 -2.94
C TYR A 77 30.36 45.14 -2.14
N ASN A 78 29.19 45.64 -2.56
CA ASN A 78 28.65 46.94 -2.18
C ASN A 78 27.20 46.92 -1.70
N GLU A 79 26.65 45.76 -1.37
CA GLU A 79 25.26 45.65 -0.90
C GLU A 79 25.25 45.37 0.61
N VAL A 80 24.41 46.13 1.31
CA VAL A 80 23.81 45.67 2.58
C VAL A 80 22.67 44.77 2.16
N PHE A 81 22.68 43.52 2.62
CA PHE A 81 21.60 42.59 2.32
C PHE A 81 20.97 42.09 3.61
N THR A 82 19.65 42.22 3.68
CA THR A 82 18.84 41.72 4.79
C THR A 82 18.36 40.32 4.47
N VAL A 83 18.58 39.39 5.40
CA VAL A 83 18.15 38.00 5.32
C VAL A 83 17.22 37.74 6.49
N SER A 84 15.95 37.45 6.20
CA SER A 84 15.01 36.96 7.21
C SER A 84 14.87 35.44 7.11
N ILE A 85 15.07 34.74 8.22
CA ILE A 85 15.01 33.29 8.35
C ILE A 85 14.01 32.94 9.46
N SER A 86 12.93 32.26 9.10
CA SER A 86 12.02 31.65 10.10
C SER A 86 12.40 30.17 10.31
N LEU A 87 12.60 29.80 11.57
CA LEU A 87 12.89 28.45 12.05
C LEU A 87 11.55 27.83 12.46
N GLN A 88 10.90 27.11 11.54
CA GLN A 88 9.66 26.39 11.83
C GLN A 88 9.92 24.92 12.19
N LYS A 89 9.02 24.34 13.00
CA LYS A 89 8.95 22.90 13.25
C LYS A 89 8.54 22.24 11.94
N GLY A 90 9.49 21.58 11.25
CA GLY A 90 9.09 20.76 10.10
C GLY A 90 8.09 19.71 10.54
N GLN A 91 7.20 19.30 9.63
CA GLN A 91 6.24 18.25 9.97
C GLN A 91 7.00 16.99 10.36
N GLN A 92 6.72 16.48 11.55
CA GLN A 92 7.24 15.20 11.97
C GLN A 92 6.59 14.16 11.05
N ILE A 93 7.41 13.43 10.31
CA ILE A 93 6.93 12.32 9.49
C ILE A 93 6.23 11.35 10.43
N GLN A 94 5.05 10.85 10.03
CA GLN A 94 4.30 9.88 10.83
C GLN A 94 5.21 8.75 11.30
N ASP A 95 4.97 8.28 12.53
CA ASP A 95 5.71 7.16 13.08
C ASP A 95 5.67 5.99 12.08
N PRO A 96 6.83 5.41 11.70
CA PRO A 96 6.94 4.22 10.88
C PRO A 96 5.89 3.14 11.20
N ASP A 97 5.62 2.91 12.48
CA ASP A 97 4.71 1.87 12.94
C ASP A 97 3.23 2.25 12.67
N ASP A 98 2.87 3.52 12.84
CA ASP A 98 1.52 4.02 12.54
C ASP A 98 1.24 3.99 11.03
N ALA A 99 2.22 4.38 10.22
CA ALA A 99 2.12 4.35 8.77
C ALA A 99 1.98 2.90 8.27
N LEU A 100 2.78 1.96 8.79
CA LEU A 100 2.67 0.53 8.45
C LEU A 100 1.35 -0.07 8.91
N SER A 101 0.88 0.24 10.11
CA SER A 101 -0.42 -0.21 10.63
C SER A 101 -1.56 0.25 9.74
N LEU A 102 -1.54 1.51 9.33
CA LEU A 102 -2.53 2.09 8.42
C LEU A 102 -2.50 1.44 7.04
N ILE A 103 -1.31 1.27 6.46
CA ILE A 103 -1.10 0.56 5.19
C ILE A 103 -1.67 -0.86 5.32
N ASN A 104 -1.28 -1.61 6.35
CA ASN A 104 -1.76 -2.96 6.58
C ASN A 104 -3.27 -3.02 6.81
N SER A 105 -3.88 -2.02 7.44
CA SER A 105 -5.34 -1.98 7.63
C SER A 105 -6.10 -1.81 6.32
N VAL A 106 -5.53 -1.09 5.35
CA VAL A 106 -6.17 -0.84 4.05
C VAL A 106 -5.88 -2.00 3.09
N PHE A 107 -4.60 -2.38 2.99
CA PHE A 107 -4.13 -3.35 2.00
C PHE A 107 -4.19 -4.80 2.51
N GLY A 108 -4.11 -5.04 3.81
CA GLY A 108 -4.29 -6.39 4.39
C GLY A 108 -5.69 -6.94 4.16
N ASN A 109 -6.70 -6.06 4.03
CA ASN A 109 -8.08 -6.42 3.69
C ASN A 109 -8.27 -6.80 2.21
N LEU A 110 -7.30 -6.51 1.34
CA LEU A 110 -7.32 -6.90 -0.08
C LEU A 110 -6.97 -8.39 -0.26
N GLY A 111 -6.64 -9.08 0.83
CA GLY A 111 -6.47 -10.53 0.94
C GLY A 111 -5.03 -10.99 0.70
N SER A 112 -4.74 -12.23 1.08
CA SER A 112 -3.38 -12.76 1.25
C SER A 112 -2.59 -13.04 -0.04
N GLY A 113 -2.99 -12.52 -1.20
CA GLY A 113 -2.31 -12.74 -2.48
C GLY A 113 -2.23 -14.22 -2.90
N LYS A 114 -3.04 -15.10 -2.29
CA LYS A 114 -2.98 -16.57 -2.50
C LYS A 114 -3.81 -17.08 -3.69
N GLY A 115 -4.32 -16.21 -4.55
CA GLY A 115 -5.14 -16.61 -5.67
C GLY A 115 -5.10 -15.59 -6.78
N LEU A 116 -4.49 -15.99 -7.91
CA LEU A 116 -4.44 -15.34 -9.22
C LEU A 116 -3.93 -13.89 -9.20
N GLY A 117 -2.93 -13.59 -10.03
CA GLY A 117 -2.48 -12.22 -10.22
C GLY A 117 -3.62 -11.31 -10.73
N PRO A 118 -3.44 -9.98 -10.68
CA PRO A 118 -4.47 -9.04 -11.10
C PRO A 118 -4.92 -9.33 -12.53
N ILE A 119 -6.22 -9.50 -12.73
CA ILE A 119 -6.86 -9.71 -14.04
C ILE A 119 -7.99 -8.71 -14.24
N GLY A 120 -8.27 -8.34 -15.49
CA GLY A 120 -9.41 -7.47 -15.80
C GLY A 120 -10.72 -8.13 -15.39
N LEU A 121 -11.66 -7.34 -14.87
CA LEU A 121 -12.93 -7.82 -14.32
C LEU A 121 -13.70 -8.66 -15.34
N GLU A 122 -13.83 -8.19 -16.58
CA GLU A 122 -14.53 -8.94 -17.63
C GLU A 122 -13.94 -10.35 -17.81
N ASN A 123 -12.61 -10.44 -17.88
CA ASN A 123 -11.92 -11.71 -17.98
C ASN A 123 -12.14 -12.56 -16.72
N ALA A 124 -12.08 -11.95 -15.53
CA ALA A 124 -12.33 -12.63 -14.26
C ALA A 124 -13.74 -13.21 -14.18
N LEU A 125 -14.75 -12.49 -14.67
CA LEU A 125 -16.13 -12.95 -14.68
C LEU A 125 -16.34 -14.12 -15.66
N GLN A 126 -15.61 -14.14 -16.78
CA GLN A 126 -15.71 -15.19 -17.80
C GLN A 126 -14.87 -16.44 -17.49
N THR A 127 -13.78 -16.30 -16.74
CA THR A 127 -12.81 -17.38 -16.53
C THR A 127 -12.73 -17.83 -15.08
N THR A 128 -12.82 -16.91 -14.12
CA THR A 128 -12.48 -17.17 -12.72
C THR A 128 -13.71 -17.31 -11.82
N LEU A 129 -14.65 -16.35 -11.84
CA LEU A 129 -15.79 -16.34 -10.94
C LEU A 129 -16.86 -17.36 -11.39
N GLY A 130 -17.09 -18.38 -10.57
CA GLY A 130 -17.95 -19.52 -10.87
C GLY A 130 -17.19 -20.72 -11.44
N SER A 131 -15.86 -20.66 -11.49
CA SER A 131 -15.00 -21.76 -11.96
C SER A 131 -14.82 -22.83 -10.90
N LEU A 132 -14.45 -24.03 -11.36
CA LEU A 132 -13.97 -25.10 -10.51
C LEU A 132 -12.50 -25.36 -10.82
N VAL A 133 -11.63 -25.18 -9.84
CA VAL A 133 -10.17 -25.27 -10.01
C VAL A 133 -9.54 -26.33 -9.12
N VAL A 134 -8.52 -27.01 -9.62
CA VAL A 134 -7.60 -27.81 -8.81
C VAL A 134 -6.37 -26.95 -8.52
N LEU A 135 -6.31 -26.44 -7.29
CA LEU A 135 -5.26 -25.55 -6.80
C LEU A 135 -4.16 -26.36 -6.11
N ASN A 136 -2.94 -26.27 -6.60
CA ASN A 136 -1.76 -26.91 -6.03
C ASN A 136 -1.27 -26.19 -4.76
N GLU A 137 -0.40 -26.82 -3.96
CA GLU A 137 0.13 -26.21 -2.72
C GLU A 137 0.95 -24.93 -2.98
N ASP A 138 1.55 -24.81 -4.16
CA ASP A 138 2.31 -23.64 -4.60
C ASP A 138 1.43 -22.50 -5.14
N GLY A 139 0.10 -22.69 -5.19
CA GLY A 139 -0.86 -21.73 -5.72
C GLY A 139 -1.06 -21.78 -7.24
N SER A 140 -0.40 -22.69 -7.95
CA SER A 140 -0.66 -22.92 -9.37
C SER A 140 -1.94 -23.74 -9.60
N THR A 141 -2.59 -23.53 -10.74
CA THR A 141 -3.79 -24.29 -11.14
C THR A 141 -3.37 -25.44 -12.05
N SER A 142 -3.68 -26.69 -11.68
CA SER A 142 -3.38 -27.88 -12.50
C SER A 142 -4.55 -28.30 -13.39
N TYR A 143 -5.76 -27.87 -13.07
CA TYR A 143 -6.96 -28.08 -13.88
C TYR A 143 -8.01 -27.01 -13.57
N GLU A 144 -8.76 -26.59 -14.58
CA GLU A 144 -9.79 -25.56 -14.47
C GLU A 144 -10.99 -25.91 -15.36
N LEU A 145 -12.18 -25.85 -14.79
CA LEU A 145 -13.44 -25.77 -15.51
C LEU A 145 -13.95 -24.35 -15.42
N SER A 146 -14.15 -23.75 -16.59
CA SER A 146 -14.66 -22.38 -16.69
C SER A 146 -16.08 -22.28 -16.10
N PRO A 147 -16.48 -21.07 -15.67
CA PRO A 147 -17.82 -20.80 -15.17
C PRO A 147 -18.89 -21.34 -16.11
N ARG A 148 -18.79 -21.03 -17.41
CA ARG A 148 -19.66 -21.49 -18.51
C ARG A 148 -19.95 -23.00 -18.54
N SER A 149 -19.02 -23.82 -18.07
CA SER A 149 -19.15 -25.29 -18.05
C SER A 149 -19.68 -25.86 -16.74
N PHE A 150 -19.65 -25.09 -15.65
CA PHE A 150 -19.97 -25.59 -14.31
C PHE A 150 -21.12 -24.86 -13.61
N SER A 151 -21.21 -23.54 -13.80
CA SER A 151 -22.21 -22.68 -13.16
C SER A 151 -22.72 -21.60 -14.12
N SER A 152 -23.68 -20.78 -13.68
CA SER A 152 -24.08 -19.60 -14.44
C SER A 152 -22.96 -18.56 -14.48
N GLU A 153 -22.76 -17.93 -15.64
CA GLU A 153 -21.82 -16.80 -15.72
C GLU A 153 -22.44 -15.53 -15.14
N VAL A 154 -21.62 -14.72 -14.48
CA VAL A 154 -21.99 -13.35 -14.12
C VAL A 154 -21.60 -12.45 -15.29
N ARG A 155 -22.57 -11.70 -15.82
CA ARG A 155 -22.28 -10.72 -16.88
C ARG A 155 -21.74 -9.43 -16.27
N LEU A 156 -20.92 -8.71 -17.03
CA LEU A 156 -20.38 -7.42 -16.61
C LEU A 156 -21.49 -6.40 -16.30
N GLU A 157 -22.59 -6.43 -17.06
CA GLU A 157 -23.76 -5.57 -16.88
C GLU A 157 -24.54 -5.84 -15.57
N ASP A 158 -24.46 -7.06 -15.05
CA ASP A 158 -25.10 -7.47 -13.79
C ASP A 158 -24.15 -7.34 -12.58
N PHE A 159 -22.87 -7.11 -12.84
CA PHE A 159 -21.87 -6.97 -11.80
C PHE A 159 -22.06 -5.63 -11.07
N LYS A 160 -22.15 -5.71 -9.74
CA LYS A 160 -22.28 -4.52 -8.88
C LYS A 160 -21.06 -4.43 -7.98
N TYR A 161 -20.31 -3.34 -8.14
CA TYR A 161 -19.25 -3.00 -7.21
C TYR A 161 -19.81 -2.65 -5.84
N PHE A 162 -19.00 -2.88 -4.81
CA PHE A 162 -19.26 -2.35 -3.48
C PHE A 162 -19.04 -0.84 -3.49
N GLN A 163 -19.78 -0.10 -2.68
CA GLN A 163 -19.66 1.35 -2.55
C GLN A 163 -18.60 1.73 -1.50
N MET A 164 -17.54 0.93 -1.34
CA MET A 164 -16.46 1.30 -0.42
C MET A 164 -15.48 2.23 -1.14
N GLU A 165 -15.06 3.26 -0.41
CA GLU A 165 -14.12 4.27 -0.88
C GLU A 165 -12.96 4.40 0.11
N SER A 166 -11.78 4.68 -0.39
CA SER A 166 -10.60 4.95 0.44
C SER A 166 -9.69 5.92 -0.28
N SER A 167 -9.62 7.14 0.24
CA SER A 167 -8.67 8.15 -0.22
C SER A 167 -7.81 8.58 0.95
N LYS A 168 -6.49 8.42 0.82
CA LYS A 168 -5.56 8.82 1.87
C LYS A 168 -4.17 9.06 1.29
N HIS A 169 -3.40 9.88 2.00
CA HIS A 169 -1.96 9.98 1.81
C HIS A 169 -1.24 9.76 3.13
N VAL A 170 -0.02 9.25 3.02
CA VAL A 170 0.90 8.99 4.12
C VAL A 170 2.30 9.37 3.68
N GLU A 171 3.08 9.89 4.61
CA GLU A 171 4.47 10.25 4.36
C GLU A 171 5.34 9.25 5.10
N VAL A 172 6.23 8.60 4.36
CA VAL A 172 7.00 7.46 4.83
C VAL A 172 8.47 7.65 4.48
N THR A 173 9.34 7.03 5.27
CA THR A 173 10.78 7.05 5.02
C THR A 173 11.34 5.64 4.90
N GLY A 174 12.42 5.54 4.14
CA GLY A 174 13.29 4.38 4.12
C GLY A 174 12.60 3.03 3.97
N GLU A 175 12.78 2.14 4.95
CA GLU A 175 12.29 0.75 4.96
C GLU A 175 10.76 0.65 4.89
N VAL A 176 10.04 1.60 5.49
CA VAL A 176 8.56 1.64 5.41
C VAL A 176 8.08 1.90 4.00
N GLY A 177 8.76 2.82 3.29
CA GLY A 177 8.49 3.06 1.88
C GLY A 177 8.76 1.84 1.02
N ALA A 178 9.86 1.12 1.28
CA ALA A 178 10.18 -0.12 0.57
C ALA A 178 9.13 -1.22 0.82
N ASN A 179 8.68 -1.39 2.08
CA ASN A 179 7.62 -2.33 2.45
C ASN A 179 6.29 -1.98 1.78
N PHE A 180 5.95 -0.69 1.67
CA PHE A 180 4.79 -0.24 0.91
C PHE A 180 4.91 -0.57 -0.58
N GLY A 181 6.06 -0.30 -1.20
CA GLY A 181 6.33 -0.67 -2.59
C GLY A 181 6.19 -2.18 -2.83
N ALA A 182 6.65 -3.02 -1.90
CA ALA A 182 6.47 -4.46 -1.95
C ALA A 182 4.99 -4.87 -1.84
N ALA A 183 4.24 -4.28 -0.91
CA ALA A 183 2.79 -4.55 -0.74
C ALA A 183 1.98 -4.16 -1.98
N LEU A 184 2.28 -3.02 -2.61
CA LEU A 184 1.67 -2.63 -3.89
C LEU A 184 2.13 -3.50 -5.07
N GLY A 185 3.37 -3.96 -5.05
CA GLY A 185 3.89 -4.90 -6.04
C GLY A 185 3.05 -6.19 -6.09
N VAL A 186 2.62 -6.70 -4.93
CA VAL A 186 1.73 -7.86 -4.82
C VAL A 186 0.34 -7.58 -5.39
N LEU A 187 -0.21 -6.39 -5.14
CA LEU A 187 -1.58 -6.05 -5.54
C LEU A 187 -1.75 -5.78 -7.03
N ALA A 188 -0.68 -5.44 -7.74
CA ALA A 188 -0.87 -4.78 -9.02
C ALA A 188 0.27 -4.93 -10.04
N LYS A 189 1.35 -5.65 -9.72
CA LYS A 189 2.63 -5.52 -10.46
C LYS A 189 3.04 -4.04 -10.66
N LEU A 190 2.50 -3.15 -9.83
CA LEU A 190 2.85 -1.74 -9.79
C LEU A 190 4.15 -1.66 -9.01
N GLY A 191 5.24 -2.06 -9.67
CA GLY A 191 6.58 -1.89 -9.14
C GLY A 191 6.81 -0.40 -8.97
N LEU A 192 6.74 0.07 -7.73
CA LEU A 192 7.15 1.42 -7.37
C LEU A 192 8.57 1.30 -6.83
N ASP A 193 9.51 1.98 -7.48
CA ASP A 193 10.92 1.92 -7.11
C ASP A 193 11.18 2.83 -5.90
N VAL A 194 10.91 2.28 -4.70
CA VAL A 194 11.07 2.97 -3.43
C VAL A 194 12.40 2.56 -2.79
N THR A 195 13.29 3.53 -2.62
CA THR A 195 14.64 3.33 -2.07
C THR A 195 14.69 3.66 -0.58
N GLY A 196 15.43 2.87 0.19
CA GLY A 196 15.51 2.97 1.66
C GLY A 196 16.15 4.25 2.23
N SER A 197 16.59 5.20 1.40
CA SER A 197 17.33 6.39 1.83
C SER A 197 16.62 7.72 1.53
N ALA A 198 15.31 7.69 1.22
CA ALA A 198 14.54 8.88 0.87
C ALA A 198 13.21 8.96 1.62
N VAL A 199 12.60 10.15 1.55
CA VAL A 199 11.24 10.41 2.05
C VAL A 199 10.27 10.35 0.87
N TYR A 200 9.13 9.71 1.07
CA TYR A 200 8.12 9.51 0.06
C TYR A 200 6.76 9.95 0.60
N ARG A 201 5.97 10.63 -0.22
CA ARG A 201 4.53 10.77 0.01
C ARG A 201 3.84 9.75 -0.87
N VAL A 202 3.20 8.82 -0.21
CA VAL A 202 2.37 7.79 -0.81
C VAL A 202 0.94 8.28 -0.71
N ALA A 203 0.19 8.20 -1.80
CA ALA A 203 -1.25 8.44 -1.78
C ALA A 203 -1.97 7.38 -2.58
N TRP A 204 -3.17 7.04 -2.14
CA TRP A 204 -4.09 6.22 -2.90
C TRP A 204 -5.47 6.85 -2.89
N ASP A 205 -6.19 6.61 -3.98
CA ASP A 205 -7.60 6.89 -4.13
C ASP A 205 -8.23 5.65 -4.75
N MET A 206 -9.03 4.94 -3.98
CA MET A 206 -9.73 3.72 -4.37
C MET A 206 -11.22 3.97 -4.30
N GLN A 207 -11.90 3.73 -5.41
CA GLN A 207 -13.33 3.88 -5.55
C GLN A 207 -13.97 2.54 -5.90
N SER A 208 -15.14 2.33 -5.32
CA SER A 208 -15.98 1.17 -5.47
C SER A 208 -15.21 -0.17 -5.47
N PHE A 209 -14.59 -0.49 -4.33
CA PHE A 209 -13.84 -1.74 -4.17
C PHE A 209 -14.45 -2.65 -3.11
N GLY A 210 -14.24 -3.97 -3.22
CA GLY A 210 -14.66 -4.91 -2.18
C GLY A 210 -14.86 -6.36 -2.63
N PRO A 211 -15.22 -7.25 -1.69
CA PRO A 211 -15.40 -8.67 -1.94
C PRO A 211 -16.79 -8.97 -2.53
N TYR A 212 -16.86 -9.29 -3.83
CA TYR A 212 -18.08 -9.77 -4.47
C TYR A 212 -18.26 -11.26 -4.32
N LYS A 213 -19.43 -11.67 -3.81
CA LYS A 213 -19.87 -13.06 -3.80
C LYS A 213 -20.87 -13.27 -4.92
N LYS A 214 -20.59 -14.25 -5.78
CA LYS A 214 -21.50 -14.67 -6.85
C LYS A 214 -22.86 -15.07 -6.27
N PRO A 215 -23.97 -14.49 -6.75
CA PRO A 215 -25.30 -14.98 -6.42
C PRO A 215 -25.52 -16.33 -7.12
N GLU A 216 -25.88 -17.35 -6.35
CA GLU A 216 -26.27 -18.65 -6.89
C GLU A 216 -27.79 -18.75 -7.02
N GLU A 217 -28.25 -19.53 -8.00
CA GLU A 217 -29.68 -19.77 -8.18
C GLU A 217 -30.28 -20.47 -6.95
N PRO A 218 -31.55 -20.19 -6.60
CA PRO A 218 -32.23 -20.88 -5.51
C PRO A 218 -32.20 -22.41 -5.70
N GLY A 219 -31.70 -23.14 -4.69
CA GLY A 219 -31.57 -24.59 -4.73
C GLY A 219 -30.31 -25.10 -5.43
N TRP A 220 -29.48 -24.22 -6.02
CA TRP A 220 -28.19 -24.63 -6.56
C TRP A 220 -27.20 -24.95 -5.44
N SER A 221 -26.48 -26.06 -5.57
CA SER A 221 -25.35 -26.39 -4.71
C SER A 221 -24.19 -26.94 -5.53
N VAL A 222 -22.97 -26.67 -5.07
CA VAL A 222 -21.74 -27.17 -5.70
C VAL A 222 -21.76 -28.69 -5.79
N ALA A 223 -22.26 -29.37 -4.75
CA ALA A 223 -22.36 -30.83 -4.72
C ALA A 223 -23.29 -31.37 -5.82
N GLU A 224 -24.45 -30.75 -6.02
CA GLU A 224 -25.38 -31.14 -7.11
C GLU A 224 -24.86 -30.77 -8.50
N ALA A 225 -24.11 -29.69 -8.64
CA ALA A 225 -23.47 -29.34 -9.91
C ALA A 225 -22.41 -30.37 -10.30
N MET A 226 -21.63 -30.85 -9.32
CA MET A 226 -20.61 -31.88 -9.53
C MET A 226 -21.17 -33.22 -10.01
N THR A 227 -22.37 -33.62 -9.56
CA THR A 227 -22.99 -34.88 -10.02
C THR A 227 -23.52 -34.81 -11.45
N LYS A 228 -23.68 -33.60 -11.99
CA LYS A 228 -24.14 -33.35 -13.37
C LYS A 228 -22.98 -33.21 -14.36
N LEU A 229 -21.73 -33.22 -13.89
CA LEU A 229 -20.57 -33.11 -14.76
C LEU A 229 -20.46 -34.32 -15.69
N PRO A 230 -20.07 -34.11 -16.97
CA PRO A 230 -19.71 -35.20 -17.87
C PRO A 230 -18.63 -36.11 -17.26
N PRO A 231 -18.70 -37.45 -17.46
CA PRO A 231 -17.72 -38.39 -16.90
C PRO A 231 -16.26 -38.07 -17.26
N GLU A 232 -16.04 -37.53 -18.46
CA GLU A 232 -14.72 -37.09 -18.94
C GLU A 232 -14.13 -35.95 -18.09
N GLN A 233 -14.97 -35.00 -17.64
CA GLN A 233 -14.53 -33.89 -16.81
C GLN A 233 -14.27 -34.35 -15.38
N VAL A 234 -15.09 -35.25 -14.85
CA VAL A 234 -14.86 -35.88 -13.53
C VAL A 234 -13.53 -36.63 -13.54
N GLN A 235 -13.27 -37.42 -14.58
CA GLN A 235 -12.01 -38.14 -14.73
C GLN A 235 -10.80 -37.20 -14.84
N ALA A 236 -10.93 -36.07 -15.53
CA ALA A 236 -9.87 -35.07 -15.64
C ALA A 236 -9.55 -34.42 -14.28
N ILE A 237 -10.57 -34.08 -13.48
CA ILE A 237 -10.41 -33.58 -12.11
C ILE A 237 -9.70 -34.62 -11.24
N ASP A 238 -10.18 -35.87 -11.26
CA ASP A 238 -9.59 -36.99 -10.50
C ASP A 238 -8.11 -37.20 -10.87
N THR A 239 -7.80 -37.13 -12.18
CA THR A 239 -6.43 -37.26 -12.69
C THR A 239 -5.55 -36.10 -12.22
N ALA A 240 -6.06 -34.86 -12.26
CA ALA A 240 -5.33 -33.68 -11.79
C ALA A 240 -5.04 -33.75 -10.29
N LEU A 241 -6.01 -34.15 -9.46
CA LEU A 241 -5.84 -34.35 -8.03
C LEU A 241 -4.86 -35.49 -7.70
N ALA A 242 -4.91 -36.59 -8.46
CA ALA A 242 -4.00 -37.72 -8.28
C ALA A 242 -2.55 -37.39 -8.65
N ASN A 243 -2.36 -36.62 -9.73
CA ASN A 243 -1.02 -36.21 -10.20
C ASN A 243 -0.40 -35.10 -9.36
N ASN A 244 -1.18 -34.36 -8.58
CA ASN A 244 -0.71 -33.26 -7.74
C ASN A 244 -1.09 -33.51 -6.27
N PRO A 245 -0.35 -34.38 -5.53
CA PRO A 245 -0.60 -34.62 -4.12
C PRO A 245 -0.55 -33.31 -3.30
N GLY A 246 -1.56 -33.08 -2.46
CA GLY A 246 -1.68 -31.84 -1.66
C GLY A 246 -2.52 -30.74 -2.32
N SER A 247 -2.85 -30.91 -3.61
CA SER A 247 -3.80 -30.03 -4.29
C SER A 247 -5.22 -30.11 -3.69
N LYS A 248 -5.99 -29.05 -3.93
CA LYS A 248 -7.35 -28.85 -3.41
C LYS A 248 -8.29 -28.53 -4.55
N LEU A 249 -9.48 -29.14 -4.52
CA LEU A 249 -10.57 -28.76 -5.41
C LEU A 249 -11.33 -27.58 -4.82
N LEU A 250 -11.50 -26.51 -5.60
CA LEU A 250 -12.03 -25.24 -5.11
C LEU A 250 -13.07 -24.70 -6.09
N TYR A 251 -14.27 -24.39 -5.59
CA TYR A 251 -15.28 -23.66 -6.35
C TYR A 251 -15.14 -22.16 -6.06
N VAL A 252 -14.68 -21.40 -7.04
CA VAL A 252 -14.39 -19.98 -6.89
C VAL A 252 -15.69 -19.18 -6.99
N ASN A 253 -16.23 -18.74 -5.85
CA ASN A 253 -17.50 -17.98 -5.81
C ASN A 253 -17.36 -16.59 -5.21
N ARG A 254 -16.14 -16.19 -4.86
CA ARG A 254 -15.83 -14.84 -4.41
C ARG A 254 -14.65 -14.27 -5.16
N ILE A 255 -14.73 -12.99 -5.47
CA ILE A 255 -13.64 -12.19 -6.00
C ILE A 255 -13.53 -10.90 -5.21
N PHE A 256 -12.33 -10.34 -5.14
CA PHE A 256 -12.12 -8.98 -4.67
C PHE A 256 -11.89 -8.07 -5.87
N ALA A 257 -12.84 -7.18 -6.14
CA ALA A 257 -12.84 -6.32 -7.31
C ALA A 257 -12.62 -4.86 -6.92
N ILE A 258 -11.99 -4.10 -7.82
CA ILE A 258 -11.74 -2.67 -7.72
C ILE A 258 -12.25 -2.03 -9.01
N GLU A 259 -13.19 -1.08 -8.91
CA GLU A 259 -13.66 -0.32 -10.07
C GLU A 259 -12.60 0.66 -10.57
N SER A 260 -12.02 1.42 -9.66
CA SER A 260 -10.97 2.39 -9.95
C SER A 260 -10.05 2.50 -8.76
N ALA A 261 -8.75 2.47 -9.01
CA ALA A 261 -7.76 2.88 -8.03
C ALA A 261 -6.63 3.64 -8.70
N ALA A 262 -6.21 4.74 -8.06
CA ALA A 262 -5.02 5.49 -8.41
C ALA A 262 -4.07 5.48 -7.22
N PHE A 263 -2.84 5.07 -7.47
CA PHE A 263 -1.74 5.10 -6.52
C PHE A 263 -0.74 6.13 -7.00
N SER A 264 -0.28 6.98 -6.10
CA SER A 264 0.81 7.88 -6.41
C SER A 264 1.90 7.83 -5.37
N VAL A 265 3.14 7.92 -5.85
CA VAL A 265 4.32 8.04 -5.03
C VAL A 265 5.06 9.28 -5.48
N LEU A 266 5.20 10.21 -4.56
CA LEU A 266 5.99 11.41 -4.73
C LEU A 266 7.27 11.23 -3.94
N ARG A 267 8.42 11.21 -4.60
CA ARG A 267 9.72 11.11 -3.93
C ARG A 267 10.21 12.51 -3.58
N ALA A 268 10.38 12.79 -2.29
CA ALA A 268 10.92 14.08 -1.86
C ALA A 268 12.34 14.29 -2.39
N SER A 269 12.64 15.51 -2.79
CA SER A 269 13.98 15.94 -3.13
C SER A 269 14.76 16.30 -1.88
N LYS A 270 15.99 15.78 -1.77
CA LYS A 270 16.94 16.20 -0.73
C LYS A 270 17.47 17.56 -1.13
N ASN A 271 16.99 18.61 -0.50
CA ASN A 271 17.35 19.97 -0.85
C ASN A 271 18.54 20.46 -0.02
N GLN A 272 19.45 21.19 -0.67
CA GLN A 272 20.57 21.88 -0.03
C GLN A 272 20.38 23.41 0.04
N GLY A 273 19.21 23.92 -0.35
CA GLY A 273 18.91 25.35 -0.29
C GLY A 273 17.46 25.71 -0.67
N LYS A 274 16.99 26.82 -0.07
CA LYS A 274 15.64 27.43 -0.02
C LYS A 274 14.50 26.53 0.51
N PHE A 275 13.68 27.15 1.34
CA PHE A 275 12.60 26.54 2.14
C PHE A 275 11.28 27.19 1.73
N ASP A 276 10.30 26.39 1.32
CA ASP A 276 8.91 26.82 1.15
C ASP A 276 8.02 26.14 2.20
N PHE A 277 7.24 26.93 2.93
CA PHE A 277 6.79 26.65 4.30
C PHE A 277 5.61 25.66 4.45
N GLY A 278 5.27 24.90 3.40
CA GLY A 278 4.16 23.94 3.43
C GLY A 278 4.49 22.49 3.06
N SER A 279 5.73 22.19 2.66
CA SER A 279 6.05 20.96 1.90
C SER A 279 7.26 20.16 2.44
N ASN A 280 7.67 20.41 3.69
CA ASN A 280 9.02 20.19 4.18
C ASN A 280 9.13 19.25 5.39
N PHE A 281 10.09 18.32 5.33
CA PHE A 281 10.26 17.21 6.28
C PHE A 281 11.73 17.00 6.68
N PHE A 282 11.96 16.52 7.91
CA PHE A 282 13.30 16.24 8.44
C PHE A 282 13.48 14.74 8.73
N ASN A 283 14.59 14.16 8.25
CA ASN A 283 14.99 12.80 8.58
C ASN A 283 16.54 12.69 8.58
N GLY A 284 17.11 12.13 9.66
CA GLY A 284 18.55 11.83 9.76
C GLY A 284 19.47 13.05 9.57
N GLY A 285 19.06 14.23 10.02
CA GLY A 285 19.82 15.49 9.85
C GLY A 285 19.79 16.06 8.43
N ALA A 286 18.98 15.49 7.52
CA ALA A 286 18.76 15.99 6.17
C ALA A 286 17.36 16.59 6.01
N TYR A 287 17.28 17.62 5.18
CA TYR A 287 16.06 18.31 4.79
C TYR A 287 15.50 17.75 3.47
N TRP A 288 14.20 17.51 3.46
CA TRP A 288 13.47 16.94 2.34
C TRP A 288 12.27 17.83 2.02
N SER A 289 12.03 18.05 0.73
CA SER A 289 10.84 18.77 0.26
C SER A 289 10.17 18.01 -0.87
N PHE A 290 8.85 18.08 -0.92
CA PHE A 290 8.09 17.63 -2.09
C PHE A 290 8.02 18.68 -3.21
N GLU A 291 8.55 19.88 -2.99
CA GLU A 291 8.64 20.90 -4.03
C GLU A 291 9.54 20.42 -5.18
N ASN A 292 9.06 20.54 -6.42
CA ASN A 292 9.72 20.03 -7.64
C ASN A 292 10.02 18.51 -7.64
N SER A 293 9.28 17.74 -6.84
CA SER A 293 9.46 16.29 -6.76
C SER A 293 8.81 15.55 -7.92
N TYR A 294 9.40 14.41 -8.30
CA TYR A 294 8.82 13.54 -9.32
C TYR A 294 7.69 12.71 -8.72
N GLN A 295 6.49 12.84 -9.29
CA GLN A 295 5.34 12.02 -8.97
C GLN A 295 5.25 10.87 -9.97
N GLU A 296 5.29 9.64 -9.46
CA GLU A 296 4.83 8.49 -10.21
C GLU A 296 3.37 8.24 -9.87
N VAL A 297 2.52 8.16 -10.90
CA VAL A 297 1.10 7.80 -10.75
C VAL A 297 0.85 6.52 -11.52
N LYS A 298 0.16 5.59 -10.87
CA LYS A 298 -0.29 4.32 -11.44
C LYS A 298 -1.78 4.19 -11.18
N SER A 299 -2.53 3.88 -12.22
CA SER A 299 -3.96 3.62 -12.09
C SER A 299 -4.32 2.21 -12.57
N MET A 300 -5.39 1.69 -12.00
CA MET A 300 -6.06 0.48 -12.44
C MET A 300 -7.56 0.74 -12.47
N SER A 301 -8.24 0.07 -13.39
CA SER A 301 -9.69 0.16 -13.50
C SER A 301 -10.26 -1.21 -13.80
N GLN A 302 -11.37 -1.54 -13.15
CA GLN A 302 -12.11 -2.78 -13.33
C GLN A 302 -11.21 -4.01 -13.25
N VAL A 303 -10.57 -4.19 -12.09
CA VAL A 303 -9.64 -5.31 -11.86
C VAL A 303 -10.11 -6.20 -10.73
N VAL A 304 -9.81 -7.49 -10.84
CA VAL A 304 -9.90 -8.46 -9.77
C VAL A 304 -8.49 -8.76 -9.30
N ILE A 305 -8.24 -8.56 -8.01
CA ILE A 305 -6.92 -8.71 -7.39
C ILE A 305 -6.82 -9.94 -6.49
N ASN A 306 -7.95 -10.61 -6.23
CA ASN A 306 -7.99 -11.83 -5.46
C ASN A 306 -9.25 -12.64 -5.78
N ALA A 307 -9.16 -13.96 -5.70
CA ALA A 307 -10.27 -14.87 -5.85
C ALA A 307 -10.25 -15.94 -4.75
N SER A 308 -11.42 -16.25 -4.20
CA SER A 308 -11.58 -17.26 -3.16
C SER A 308 -12.88 -18.04 -3.34
N GLY A 309 -13.01 -19.10 -2.55
CA GLY A 309 -14.08 -20.06 -2.82
C GLY A 309 -14.21 -21.16 -1.78
N ILE A 310 -15.06 -22.12 -2.13
CA ILE A 310 -15.43 -23.24 -1.28
C ILE A 310 -14.49 -24.41 -1.59
N GLU A 311 -13.77 -24.90 -0.57
CA GLU A 311 -12.95 -26.12 -0.71
C GLU A 311 -13.83 -27.36 -0.63
N LEU A 312 -13.66 -28.23 -1.63
CA LEU A 312 -14.31 -29.52 -1.75
C LEU A 312 -13.31 -30.62 -1.38
N ARG A 313 -13.63 -31.42 -0.37
CA ARG A 313 -12.78 -32.55 0.05
C ARG A 313 -13.37 -33.86 -0.41
N SER A 314 -12.53 -34.68 -1.04
CA SER A 314 -12.79 -36.11 -1.24
C SER A 314 -12.37 -36.87 0.01
N HIS A 315 -13.26 -37.70 0.56
CA HIS A 315 -13.07 -38.30 1.88
C HIS A 315 -12.11 -39.51 1.91
N ASP A 316 -11.67 -40.06 0.77
CA ASP A 316 -10.74 -41.20 0.75
C ASP A 316 -9.94 -41.24 -0.56
N ARG A 317 -8.61 -41.33 -0.45
CA ARG A 317 -7.72 -41.61 -1.58
C ARG A 317 -8.02 -43.03 -2.09
N GLY A 318 -8.95 -43.18 -3.04
CA GLY A 318 -9.22 -44.47 -3.69
C GLY A 318 -10.67 -44.77 -4.13
N LYS A 319 -11.63 -43.85 -3.95
CA LYS A 319 -12.99 -43.98 -4.53
C LYS A 319 -13.38 -42.69 -5.24
N GLY A 320 -14.12 -42.81 -6.36
CA GLY A 320 -14.42 -41.71 -7.28
C GLY A 320 -15.13 -40.52 -6.63
N LEU A 321 -14.89 -39.33 -7.19
CA LEU A 321 -15.26 -38.03 -6.63
C LEU A 321 -16.77 -37.85 -6.36
N THR A 322 -17.63 -38.54 -7.09
CA THR A 322 -19.09 -38.35 -7.08
C THR A 322 -19.80 -38.90 -5.84
N ASP A 323 -19.21 -39.86 -5.12
CA ASP A 323 -19.91 -40.53 -4.02
C ASP A 323 -19.80 -39.80 -2.67
N ARG A 324 -18.93 -38.77 -2.54
CA ARG A 324 -18.47 -38.31 -1.20
C ARG A 324 -18.05 -36.84 -1.09
N LEU A 325 -18.66 -35.93 -1.85
CA LEU A 325 -18.37 -34.50 -1.67
C LEU A 325 -18.96 -34.00 -0.35
N ARG A 326 -18.11 -33.54 0.58
CA ARG A 326 -18.50 -32.68 1.70
C ARG A 326 -17.91 -31.29 1.52
N VAL A 327 -18.76 -30.28 1.67
CA VAL A 327 -18.37 -28.87 1.77
C VAL A 327 -17.75 -28.67 3.15
N THR A 328 -16.45 -28.38 3.22
CA THR A 328 -15.71 -28.50 4.51
C THR A 328 -15.26 -27.19 5.11
N ARG A 329 -15.18 -26.08 4.36
CA ARG A 329 -15.06 -24.72 4.91
C ARG A 329 -15.08 -23.66 3.83
N ASP A 330 -15.51 -22.48 4.23
CA ASP A 330 -15.32 -21.24 3.49
C ASP A 330 -13.91 -20.71 3.77
N HIS A 331 -13.03 -20.69 2.76
CA HIS A 331 -11.66 -20.19 2.90
C HIS A 331 -11.59 -18.70 2.52
N SER A 332 -12.09 -17.85 3.41
CA SER A 332 -11.85 -16.40 3.34
C SER A 332 -10.50 -16.07 4.01
N PRO A 333 -9.50 -15.56 3.27
CA PRO A 333 -8.30 -15.01 3.89
C PRO A 333 -8.63 -13.64 4.50
N GLY A 334 -8.70 -13.59 5.83
CA GLY A 334 -9.07 -12.39 6.60
C GLY A 334 -10.44 -12.57 7.25
N ALA A 335 -10.44 -13.05 8.49
CA ALA A 335 -11.68 -13.23 9.25
C ALA A 335 -12.31 -11.86 9.56
N ILE A 336 -13.49 -11.61 8.99
CA ILE A 336 -14.54 -10.89 9.72
C ILE A 336 -15.22 -11.96 10.61
N PRO A 337 -15.31 -11.78 11.94
CA PRO A 337 -15.84 -12.81 12.83
C PRO A 337 -17.33 -13.06 12.60
N ALA A 338 -17.61 -14.36 12.52
CA ALA A 338 -18.82 -15.15 12.75
C ALA A 338 -20.18 -14.47 12.95
N ASP A 339 -21.14 -14.88 12.13
CA ASP A 339 -22.36 -15.54 12.63
C ASP A 339 -23.01 -16.32 11.47
N LEU A 340 -22.61 -17.59 11.26
CA LEU A 340 -23.39 -18.53 10.48
C LEU A 340 -23.35 -19.92 11.13
N PRO A 341 -24.51 -20.57 11.32
CA PRO A 341 -24.59 -21.88 11.95
C PRO A 341 -23.99 -22.97 11.06
N GLU A 342 -23.27 -23.91 11.68
CA GLU A 342 -22.89 -25.17 11.04
C GLU A 342 -24.16 -25.93 10.62
N VAL A 343 -24.39 -26.05 9.31
CA VAL A 343 -25.49 -26.88 8.80
C VAL A 343 -25.00 -28.32 8.74
N PHE A 344 -25.40 -29.11 9.75
CA PHE A 344 -25.34 -30.56 9.69
C PHE A 344 -26.51 -31.07 8.83
N VAL A 345 -26.21 -31.81 7.75
CA VAL A 345 -27.22 -32.64 7.09
C VAL A 345 -27.31 -33.95 7.89
N ASP A 346 -28.42 -34.11 8.61
CA ASP A 346 -28.76 -35.33 9.34
C ASP A 346 -29.33 -36.37 8.36
N ASP A 347 -28.58 -37.44 8.11
CA ASP A 347 -28.95 -38.57 7.24
C ASP A 347 -30.09 -39.46 7.82
N ARG A 348 -30.80 -39.02 8.86
CA ARG A 348 -31.87 -39.82 9.50
C ARG A 348 -33.30 -39.44 9.13
N ALA A 349 -33.51 -38.51 8.20
CA ALA A 349 -34.86 -38.06 7.81
C ALA A 349 -35.44 -38.73 6.54
N LEU A 350 -35.02 -39.95 6.19
CA LEU A 350 -35.68 -40.74 5.14
C LEU A 350 -36.37 -41.99 5.73
N SER A 351 -37.70 -41.86 5.81
CA SER A 351 -38.73 -42.84 6.18
C SER A 351 -38.45 -44.31 5.78
N PRO A 352 -38.64 -45.29 6.70
CA PRO A 352 -38.76 -46.70 6.34
C PRO A 352 -40.21 -47.03 6.00
N ARG A 353 -40.58 -46.87 4.72
CA ARG A 353 -41.76 -47.52 4.12
C ARG A 353 -41.38 -48.19 2.81
N ALA A 354 -40.68 -49.32 2.92
CA ALA A 354 -40.71 -50.41 1.93
C ALA A 354 -39.92 -51.61 2.45
N ARG A 355 -40.57 -52.47 3.26
CA ARG A 355 -40.27 -53.91 3.32
C ARG A 355 -41.59 -54.65 3.40
N ARG A 356 -42.05 -55.14 2.25
CA ARG A 356 -42.71 -56.44 2.11
C ARG A 356 -41.74 -57.33 1.38
#